data_AF-A0A0C2C5J4-F1
#
_entry.id   AF-A0A0C2C5J4-F1
#
_cell.length_a   1.000
_cell.length_b   1.000
_cell.length_c   1.000
_cell.angle_alpha   90.00
_cell.angle_beta   90.00
_cell.angle_gamma   90.00
#
_symmetry.space_group_name_H-M   'P 1'
#
loop_
_entity.id
_entity.type
_entity.pdbx_description
1 polymer ?
#
loop_
_entity_poly.entity_id
_entity_poly.type
_entity_poly.pdbx_seq_one_letter_code
_entity_poly.pdbx_strand_id
1 'polypeptide(L)'
;MLKRPEKRFNVDDSRFYAAEILSALQHIHSLSYVHRDVKPENCLLAASGHVMLSDFGSVKDLSVKEEKQFEEKAGMRIRRCSFVGTAQYVSPEVLEGAPVSAATDLWAVGVVIYQFLTGNRLIVLLSLSFLLVWISFLFHDGV
;
A
#
# COMPACT_ATOMS: atom_id res chain seq x y z
N MET A 1 6.48 17.02 26.26
CA MET A 1 5.90 16.16 25.20
C MET A 1 4.57 15.62 25.70
N LEU A 2 3.44 16.20 25.27
CA LEU A 2 2.12 15.71 25.65
C LEU A 2 1.87 14.36 24.96
N LYS A 3 1.77 13.28 25.74
CA LYS A 3 1.28 11.98 25.27
C LYS A 3 -0.17 12.18 24.84
N ARG A 4 -0.45 12.23 23.53
CA ARG A 4 -1.82 12.15 23.02
C ARG A 4 -2.38 10.78 23.46
N PRO A 5 -3.49 10.73 24.21
CA PRO A 5 -4.05 9.47 24.73
C PRO A 5 -4.72 8.62 23.63
N GLU A 6 -4.98 9.19 22.46
CA GLU A 6 -5.56 8.49 21.33
C GLU A 6 -4.48 8.12 20.29
N LYS A 7 -4.45 6.85 19.87
CA LYS A 7 -3.55 6.32 18.84
C LYS A 7 -3.97 6.71 17.40
N ARG A 8 -4.88 7.67 17.24
CA ARG A 8 -5.45 8.10 15.95
C ARG A 8 -5.30 9.60 15.74
N PHE A 9 -5.31 10.00 14.48
CA PHE A 9 -5.40 11.41 14.08
C PHE A 9 -6.85 11.88 14.06
N ASN A 10 -7.05 13.19 14.24
CA ASN A 10 -8.33 13.79 13.92
C ASN A 10 -8.53 13.81 12.40
N VAL A 11 -9.75 14.14 11.94
CA VAL A 11 -10.09 14.11 10.51
C VAL A 11 -9.28 15.13 9.71
N ASP A 12 -8.98 16.29 10.28
CA ASP A 12 -8.27 17.37 9.60
C ASP A 12 -6.78 17.05 9.41
N ASP A 13 -6.12 16.56 10.46
CA ASP A 13 -4.75 16.02 10.44
C ASP A 13 -4.67 14.87 9.42
N SER A 14 -5.64 13.94 9.43
CA SER A 14 -5.69 12.81 8.49
C SER A 14 -5.84 13.30 7.04
N ARG A 15 -6.70 14.28 6.79
CA ARG A 15 -6.92 14.86 5.46
C ARG A 15 -5.66 15.58 4.96
N PHE A 16 -5.02 16.35 5.83
CA PHE A 16 -3.80 17.10 5.51
C PHE A 16 -2.68 16.15 5.08
N TYR A 17 -2.33 15.17 5.92
CA TYR A 17 -1.24 14.25 5.60
C TYR A 17 -1.57 13.33 4.41
N ALA A 18 -2.82 12.90 4.27
CA ALA A 18 -3.25 12.12 3.10
C ALA A 18 -3.08 12.93 1.80
N ALA A 19 -3.42 14.21 1.81
CA ALA A 19 -3.25 15.09 0.65
C ALA A 19 -1.78 15.25 0.25
N GLU A 20 -0.87 15.38 1.22
CA GLU A 20 0.56 15.47 0.95
C GLU A 20 1.13 14.16 0.38
N ILE A 21 0.74 13.01 0.93
CA ILE A 21 1.12 11.70 0.40
C ILE A 21 0.62 11.54 -1.05
N LEU A 22 -0.65 11.89 -1.30
CA LEU A 22 -1.24 11.83 -2.64
C LEU A 22 -0.54 12.77 -3.61
N SER A 23 -0.14 13.97 -3.16
CA SER A 23 0.62 14.91 -3.98
C SER A 23 2.00 14.36 -4.37
N ALA A 24 2.71 13.76 -3.42
CA ALA A 24 4.00 13.10 -3.69
C ALA A 24 3.84 11.91 -4.64
N LEU A 25 2.80 11.09 -4.45
CA LEU A 25 2.51 9.95 -5.34
C LEU A 25 2.14 10.40 -6.75
N GLN A 26 1.28 11.43 -6.86
CA GLN A 26 0.93 12.01 -8.15
C GLN A 26 2.17 12.48 -8.91
N HIS A 27 3.14 13.09 -8.21
CA HIS A 27 4.39 13.51 -8.82
C HIS A 27 5.17 12.32 -9.40
N ILE A 28 5.43 11.26 -8.62
CA ILE A 28 6.21 10.12 -9.12
C ILE A 28 5.44 9.32 -10.19
N HIS A 29 4.12 9.24 -10.10
CA HIS A 29 3.27 8.59 -11.10
C HIS A 29 3.31 9.35 -12.43
N SER A 30 3.41 10.69 -12.40
CA SER A 30 3.59 11.51 -13.61
C SER A 30 4.91 11.23 -14.33
N LEU A 31 5.91 10.72 -13.60
CA LEU A 31 7.20 10.28 -14.11
C LEU A 31 7.21 8.78 -14.49
N SER A 32 6.05 8.13 -14.51
CA SER A 32 5.89 6.68 -14.77
C SER A 32 6.56 5.77 -13.73
N TYR A 33 6.76 6.24 -12.50
CA TYR A 33 7.23 5.42 -11.38
C TYR A 33 6.06 4.99 -10.49
N VAL A 34 6.11 3.76 -9.97
CA VAL A 34 5.20 3.26 -8.92
C VAL A 34 6.01 2.92 -7.68
N HIS A 35 5.59 3.38 -6.50
CA HIS A 35 6.36 3.24 -5.26
C HIS A 35 6.37 1.82 -4.70
N ARG A 36 5.21 1.15 -4.67
CA ARG A 36 4.97 -0.23 -4.23
C ARG A 36 5.22 -0.56 -2.74
N ASP A 37 5.53 0.42 -1.90
CA ASP A 37 5.70 0.22 -0.45
C ASP A 37 5.25 1.46 0.34
N VAL A 38 4.10 2.00 -0.03
CA VAL A 38 3.48 3.12 0.69
C VAL A 38 2.97 2.62 2.03
N LYS A 39 3.49 3.17 3.11
CA LYS A 39 3.13 2.86 4.50
C LYS A 39 3.54 4.02 5.42
N PRO A 40 2.99 4.13 6.64
CA PRO A 40 3.32 5.24 7.53
C PRO A 40 4.81 5.33 7.86
N GLU A 41 5.51 4.19 7.94
CA GLU A 41 6.95 4.15 8.20
C GLU A 41 7.78 4.83 7.09
N ASN A 42 7.27 4.85 5.85
CA ASN A 42 7.92 5.48 4.70
C ASN A 42 7.42 6.92 4.44
N CYS A 43 6.48 7.42 5.23
CA CYS A 43 5.97 8.79 5.19
C CYS A 43 6.59 9.60 6.34
N LEU A 44 7.77 10.16 6.12
CA LEU A 44 8.53 10.88 7.14
C LEU A 44 7.97 12.28 7.36
N LEU A 45 8.05 12.78 8.59
CA LEU A 45 7.70 14.17 8.90
C LEU A 45 8.96 15.03 8.97
N ALA A 46 9.00 16.07 8.12
CA ALA A 46 10.03 17.10 8.19
C ALA A 46 9.88 17.93 9.48
N ALA A 47 10.93 18.66 9.86
CA ALA A 47 10.89 19.58 11.01
C ALA A 47 9.81 20.67 10.87
N SER A 48 9.41 20.99 9.65
CA SER A 48 8.32 21.91 9.31
C SER A 48 6.92 21.30 9.50
N GLY A 49 6.81 19.99 9.73
CA GLY A 49 5.55 19.27 9.87
C GLY A 49 4.98 18.72 8.55
N HIS A 50 5.67 18.86 7.43
CA HIS A 50 5.24 18.33 6.13
C HIS A 50 5.72 16.89 5.89
N VAL A 51 4.95 16.11 5.14
CA VAL A 51 5.27 14.73 4.77
C VAL A 51 6.31 14.69 3.65
N MET A 52 7.28 13.78 3.79
CA MET A 52 8.23 13.40 2.76
C MET A 52 8.14 11.89 2.53
N LEU A 53 7.91 11.49 1.29
CA LEU A 53 7.91 10.09 0.89
C LEU A 53 9.35 9.58 0.78
N SER A 54 9.62 8.38 1.29
CA SER A 54 10.95 7.79 1.39
C SER A 54 10.95 6.30 1.03
N ASP A 55 12.15 5.71 0.95
CA ASP A 55 12.38 4.30 0.59
C ASP A 55 11.89 3.90 -0.82
N PHE A 56 12.65 4.38 -1.82
CA PHE A 56 12.44 4.08 -3.23
C PHE A 56 13.02 2.72 -3.65
N GLY A 57 13.48 1.88 -2.70
CA GLY A 57 14.13 0.59 -3.01
C GLY A 57 13.21 -0.42 -3.71
N SER A 58 11.89 -0.22 -3.57
CA SER A 58 10.86 -1.06 -4.19
C SER A 58 10.27 -0.44 -5.46
N VAL A 59 10.73 0.72 -5.93
CA VAL A 59 10.09 1.44 -7.04
C VAL A 59 10.18 0.66 -8.36
N LYS A 60 9.11 0.68 -9.14
CA LYS A 60 9.06 0.12 -10.50
C LYS A 60 8.93 1.26 -11.51
N ASP A 61 9.83 1.26 -12.49
CA ASP A 61 9.75 2.09 -13.68
C ASP A 61 8.80 1.45 -14.70
N LEU A 62 7.74 2.16 -15.08
CA LEU A 62 6.78 1.76 -16.11
C LEU A 62 7.09 2.38 -17.49
N SER A 63 8.02 3.33 -17.58
CA SER A 63 8.44 3.93 -18.85
C SER A 63 9.25 2.95 -19.70
N VAL A 64 9.95 2.03 -19.04
CA VAL A 64 10.61 0.90 -19.69
C VAL A 64 9.52 -0.11 -20.09
N LYS A 65 8.98 0.06 -21.30
CA LYS A 65 8.25 -1.02 -21.98
C LYS A 65 9.20 -2.22 -21.97
N GLU A 66 8.81 -3.29 -21.28
CA GLU A 66 9.57 -4.52 -21.30
C GLU A 66 9.56 -5.06 -22.74
N GLU A 67 10.53 -4.66 -23.58
CA GLU A 67 10.80 -5.26 -24.91
C GLU A 67 11.19 -6.74 -24.79
N LYS A 68 11.19 -7.31 -23.58
CA LYS A 68 11.51 -8.72 -23.32
C LYS A 68 10.28 -9.64 -23.34
N GLN A 69 9.38 -9.44 -24.30
CA GLN A 69 8.36 -10.45 -24.66
C GLN A 69 8.88 -11.54 -25.61
N PHE A 70 10.17 -11.55 -26.00
CA PHE A 70 10.69 -12.51 -26.98
C PHE A 70 11.65 -13.61 -26.48
N GLU A 71 11.99 -13.66 -25.19
CA GLU A 71 12.83 -14.74 -24.63
C GLU A 71 12.05 -15.63 -23.64
N GLU A 72 10.80 -15.97 -23.99
CA GLU A 72 9.94 -16.88 -23.24
C GLU A 72 10.17 -18.37 -23.57
N LYS A 73 11.35 -18.72 -24.10
CA LYS A 73 11.76 -20.11 -24.34
C LYS A 73 13.10 -20.44 -23.70
N ALA A 74 13.12 -20.55 -22.37
CA ALA A 74 13.92 -21.52 -21.61
C ALA A 74 13.91 -21.19 -20.11
N GLY A 75 12.90 -21.69 -19.39
CA GLY A 75 13.12 -22.25 -18.05
C GLY A 75 13.64 -21.38 -16.91
N MET A 76 13.57 -20.04 -16.96
CA MET A 76 13.96 -19.22 -15.81
C MET A 76 12.96 -18.09 -15.56
N ARG A 77 12.30 -18.18 -14.39
CA ARG A 77 11.33 -17.25 -13.78
C ARG A 77 11.34 -15.88 -14.46
N ILE A 78 10.29 -15.61 -15.22
CA ILE A 78 9.79 -14.26 -15.49
C ILE A 78 10.01 -13.45 -14.20
N ARG A 79 10.63 -12.27 -14.30
CA ARG A 79 10.77 -11.31 -13.20
C ARG A 79 9.40 -10.75 -12.80
N ARG A 80 8.44 -11.66 -12.56
CA ARG A 80 7.12 -11.45 -12.02
C ARG A 80 7.31 -10.61 -10.79
N CYS A 81 6.63 -9.46 -10.79
CA CYS A 81 6.21 -8.70 -9.62
C CYS A 81 6.83 -9.25 -8.34
N SER A 82 8.11 -8.92 -8.10
CA SER A 82 8.81 -9.41 -6.92
C SER A 82 7.91 -9.07 -5.74
N PHE A 83 7.44 -10.08 -5.01
CA PHE A 83 6.58 -9.90 -3.84
C PHE A 83 7.38 -9.10 -2.80
N VAL A 84 7.30 -7.78 -2.92
CA VAL A 84 8.06 -6.79 -2.19
C VAL A 84 7.04 -5.73 -1.84
N GLY A 85 6.92 -5.46 -0.55
CA GLY A 85 5.85 -4.67 0.02
C GLY A 85 5.50 -5.24 1.39
N THR A 86 5.21 -4.36 2.33
CA THR A 86 4.73 -4.80 3.65
C THR A 86 3.31 -5.36 3.48
N ALA A 87 3.12 -6.67 3.72
CA ALA A 87 1.90 -7.43 3.39
C ALA A 87 0.56 -6.77 3.81
N GLN A 88 0.59 -5.91 4.84
CA GLN A 88 -0.57 -5.18 5.36
C GLN A 88 -1.11 -4.09 4.39
N TYR A 89 -0.28 -3.58 3.47
CA TYR A 89 -0.61 -2.50 2.55
C TYR A 89 -0.66 -2.95 1.09
N VAL A 90 -0.45 -4.25 0.83
CA VAL A 90 -0.43 -4.82 -0.52
C VAL A 90 -1.84 -4.86 -1.07
N SER A 91 -1.98 -4.42 -2.32
CA SER A 91 -3.27 -4.40 -3.02
C SER A 91 -3.67 -5.79 -3.54
N PRO A 92 -4.98 -6.07 -3.70
CA PRO A 92 -5.46 -7.38 -4.12
C PRO A 92 -4.89 -7.81 -5.47
N GLU A 93 -4.74 -6.89 -6.43
CA GLU A 93 -4.17 -7.21 -7.74
C GLU A 93 -2.71 -7.66 -7.66
N VAL A 94 -1.93 -7.14 -6.70
CA VAL A 94 -0.56 -7.61 -6.46
C VAL A 94 -0.54 -9.00 -5.82
N LEU A 95 -1.50 -9.31 -4.94
CA LEU A 95 -1.66 -10.64 -4.36
C LEU A 95 -2.04 -11.69 -5.42
N GLU A 96 -2.83 -11.29 -6.41
CA GLU A 96 -3.22 -12.12 -7.56
C GLU A 96 -2.11 -12.22 -8.63
N GLY A 97 -0.99 -11.52 -8.44
CA GLY A 97 0.13 -11.51 -9.39
C GLY A 97 -0.13 -10.71 -10.66
N ALA A 98 -1.14 -9.84 -10.65
CA ALA A 98 -1.45 -8.94 -11.75
C ALA A 98 -0.38 -7.84 -11.89
N PRO A 99 -0.34 -7.13 -13.05
CA PRO A 99 0.59 -6.03 -13.26
C PRO A 99 0.36 -4.89 -12.25
N VAL A 100 1.45 -4.43 -11.64
CA VAL A 100 1.45 -3.26 -10.77
C VAL A 100 1.14 -1.98 -11.56
N SER A 101 0.38 -1.08 -10.94
CA SER A 101 0.03 0.22 -11.51
C SER A 101 -0.02 1.31 -10.45
N ALA A 102 -0.26 2.55 -10.85
CA ALA A 102 -0.52 3.66 -9.92
C ALA A 102 -1.64 3.35 -8.92
N ALA A 103 -2.63 2.52 -9.30
CA ALA A 103 -3.73 2.12 -8.42
C ALA A 103 -3.26 1.32 -7.19
N THR A 104 -2.13 0.60 -7.31
CA THR A 104 -1.53 -0.15 -6.20
C THR A 104 -1.09 0.78 -5.07
N ASP A 105 -0.49 1.92 -5.39
CA ASP A 105 -0.10 2.90 -4.38
C ASP A 105 -1.33 3.58 -3.76
N LEU A 106 -2.38 3.84 -4.55
CA LEU A 106 -3.64 4.42 -4.05
C LEU A 106 -4.37 3.50 -3.07
N TRP A 107 -4.33 2.18 -3.31
CA TRP A 107 -4.83 1.20 -2.34
C TRP A 107 -4.11 1.34 -0.99
N ALA A 108 -2.78 1.36 -1.02
CA ALA A 108 -1.96 1.50 0.17
C ALA A 108 -2.23 2.81 0.91
N VAL A 109 -2.47 3.92 0.19
CA VAL A 109 -2.95 5.18 0.80
C VAL A 109 -4.29 5.01 1.50
N GLY A 110 -5.24 4.27 0.91
CA GLY A 110 -6.52 3.95 1.56
C GLY A 110 -6.33 3.24 2.90
N VAL A 111 -5.40 2.28 2.95
CA VAL A 111 -5.03 1.58 4.19
C VAL A 111 -4.39 2.53 5.22
N VAL A 112 -3.51 3.44 4.77
CA VAL A 112 -2.90 4.47 5.62
C VAL A 112 -3.95 5.42 6.20
N ILE A 113 -4.90 5.90 5.40
CA ILE A 113 -5.99 6.78 5.86
C ILE A 113 -6.86 6.05 6.89
N TYR A 114 -7.21 4.79 6.63
CA TYR A 114 -7.93 3.98 7.61
C TYR A 114 -7.17 3.91 8.94
N GLN A 115 -5.86 3.69 8.88
CA GLN A 115 -5.02 3.63 10.07
C GLN A 115 -4.94 4.99 10.79
N PHE A 116 -4.88 6.10 10.06
CA PHE A 116 -4.93 7.44 10.65
C PHE A 116 -6.23 7.68 11.41
N LEU A 117 -7.37 7.31 10.83
CA LEU A 117 -8.69 7.55 11.41
C LEU A 117 -9.04 6.61 12.57
N THR A 118 -8.57 5.37 12.51
CA THR A 118 -8.93 4.34 13.51
C THR A 118 -7.87 4.14 14.58
N GLY A 119 -6.62 4.50 14.29
CA GLY A 119 -5.46 4.19 15.14
C GLY A 119 -5.09 2.71 15.17
N ASN A 120 -5.75 1.88 14.36
CA ASN A 120 -5.53 0.45 14.26
C ASN A 120 -4.88 0.12 12.90
N ARG A 121 -3.93 -0.82 12.90
CA ARG A 121 -3.43 -1.39 11.65
C ARG A 121 -4.58 -2.18 11.02
N LEU A 122 -4.86 -1.93 9.74
CA LEU A 122 -5.73 -2.81 8.98
C LEU A 122 -5.03 -4.17 8.89
N ILE A 123 -5.50 -5.15 9.66
CA ILE A 123 -5.05 -6.52 9.49
C ILE A 123 -5.82 -7.04 8.28
N VAL A 124 -5.24 -6.87 7.09
CA VAL A 124 -5.66 -7.65 5.92
C VAL A 124 -5.27 -9.09 6.24
N LEU A 125 -6.20 -9.85 6.79
CA LEU A 125 -5.98 -11.23 7.25
C LEU A 125 -5.66 -12.11 6.03
N LEU A 126 -4.38 -12.16 5.66
CA LEU A 126 -3.79 -13.24 4.86
C LEU A 126 -3.70 -14.49 5.73
N SER A 127 -4.85 -15.06 6.09
CA SER A 127 -4.92 -16.44 6.54
C SER A 127 -6.31 -16.98 6.27
N LEU A 128 -6.38 -18.01 5.42
CA LEU A 128 -7.59 -18.79 5.16
C LEU A 128 -8.27 -19.28 6.45
N SER A 129 -7.53 -19.39 7.56
CA SER A 129 -8.09 -19.77 8.87
C SER A 129 -9.06 -18.73 9.43
N PHE A 130 -8.89 -17.44 9.15
CA PHE A 130 -9.82 -16.40 9.62
C PHE A 130 -10.99 -16.18 8.68
N LEU A 131 -10.84 -16.44 7.37
CA LEU A 131 -11.96 -16.44 6.42
C LEU A 131 -13.01 -17.50 6.81
N LEU A 132 -12.56 -18.68 7.27
CA LEU A 132 -13.45 -19.73 7.79
C LEU A 132 -14.14 -19.33 9.10
N VAL A 133 -13.45 -18.64 10.01
CA VAL A 133 -14.07 -18.12 11.24
C VAL A 133 -15.10 -17.04 10.93
N TRP A 134 -14.83 -16.19 9.94
CA TRP A 134 -15.74 -15.12 9.54
C TRP A 134 -16.95 -15.63 8.76
N ILE A 135 -16.78 -16.64 7.89
CA ILE A 135 -17.88 -17.37 7.24
C ILE A 135 -18.72 -18.12 8.29
N SER A 136 -18.08 -18.77 9.28
CA SER A 136 -18.80 -19.41 10.39
C SER A 136 -19.63 -18.42 11.20
N PHE A 137 -19.17 -17.19 11.38
CA PHE A 137 -19.92 -16.13 12.05
C PHE A 137 -21.10 -15.61 11.21
N LEU A 138 -20.94 -15.60 9.88
CA LEU A 138 -21.98 -15.17 8.93
C LEU A 138 -23.09 -16.21 8.72
N PHE A 139 -22.84 -17.48 9.04
CA PHE A 139 -23.83 -18.56 8.97
C PHE A 139 -24.36 -19.02 10.33
N HIS A 140 -23.88 -18.46 11.45
CA HIS A 140 -24.35 -18.86 12.78
C HIS A 140 -25.40 -17.91 13.39
N ASP A 141 -25.56 -16.70 12.87
CA ASP A 141 -26.61 -15.78 13.33
C ASP A 141 -27.46 -15.29 12.16
N GLY A 142 -28.47 -16.08 11.79
CA GLY A 142 -29.51 -15.68 10.85
C GLY A 142 -30.53 -16.77 10.52
N VAL A 143 -31.51 -16.96 11.41
CA VAL A 143 -32.67 -17.90 11.43
C VAL A 143 -32.45 -19.21 12.20
#